data_AF-A0A6P8TCL8-F1
#
_entry.id   AF-A0A6P8TCL8-F1
#
_cell.length_a   1.000
_cell.length_b   1.000
_cell.length_c   1.000
_cell.angle_alpha   90.00
_cell.angle_beta   90.00
_cell.angle_gamma   90.00
#
_symmetry.space_group_name_H-M   'P 1'
#
loop_
_entity.id
_entity.type
_entity.pdbx_description
1 polymer ?
#
loop_
_entity_poly.entity_id
_entity_poly.type
_entity_poly.pdbx_seq_one_letter_code
_entity_poly.pdbx_strand_id
1 'polypeptide(L)'
;MKKVTFSPGMRRYARVLLIFKSRHGFTVKNVDILAQGATLFRKGFLAETGVDPFSRATIASACMKVFTTNFLPPKTLAIPPPDDYRYENKTYSDAGVQWLEWIAQTEGVFIQHALNEGEKRVGRFVVDGFAEVAGGKIVWEFLGCFYHGCPSCYKGHEKNPLTGGTFEQLHAASEEKLHELQSVHGAKVIVMREHTWVEMKKSNQDLQAFLREYKAPEPLTPRDALYGGRTCAVKLRHTTAADELVHYCDFTSLYPFVNCTGLYPLGHPQLIFRDFKDPRSYFGLIRATVDPPRGLYFPVLPYRTAGGKLVFTLCRTCAELNNQQGPCMHSKEERALTGVWVTTEFTKALDMGYKMTQITEVWHFEKKVTAFL
;
A
#
# COMPACT_ATOMS: atom_id res chain seq x y z
N MET A 1 17.24 -3.30 50.98
CA MET A 1 16.28 -2.29 50.50
C MET A 1 17.06 -1.02 50.18
N LYS A 2 17.07 -0.52 48.94
CA LYS A 2 17.60 0.81 48.63
C LYS A 2 16.41 1.75 48.46
N LYS A 3 16.32 2.79 49.31
CA LYS A 3 15.32 3.85 49.19
C LYS A 3 15.67 4.72 47.99
N VAL A 4 14.73 4.83 47.05
CA VAL A 4 14.76 5.86 45.99
C VAL A 4 14.00 7.06 46.55
N THR A 5 14.65 8.22 46.64
CA THR A 5 14.04 9.49 47.04
C THR A 5 13.71 10.32 45.80
N PHE A 6 12.44 10.71 45.65
CA PHE A 6 11.97 11.60 44.59
C PHE A 6 11.94 13.06 45.05
N SER A 7 12.21 13.99 44.13
CA SER A 7 12.16 15.43 44.37
C SER A 7 10.72 15.92 44.63
N PRO A 8 10.52 17.06 45.33
CA PRO A 8 9.21 17.48 45.82
C PRO A 8 8.13 17.69 44.75
N GLY A 9 8.51 17.96 43.49
CA GLY A 9 7.60 18.17 42.37
C GLY A 9 7.03 16.91 41.72
N MET A 10 7.63 15.73 41.96
CA MET A 10 7.19 14.45 41.35
C MET A 10 6.08 13.72 42.14
N ARG A 11 5.64 14.25 43.28
CA ARG A 11 4.66 13.56 44.15
C ARG A 11 3.24 13.47 43.58
N ARG A 12 2.91 14.20 42.50
CA ARG A 12 1.58 14.11 41.85
C ARG A 12 1.44 13.02 40.79
N TYR A 13 2.52 12.37 40.35
CA TYR A 13 2.46 11.38 39.24
C TYR A 13 3.31 10.11 39.47
N ALA A 14 3.78 9.84 40.68
CA ALA A 14 4.56 8.63 40.96
C ALA A 14 3.64 7.39 41.11
N ARG A 15 3.46 6.61 40.03
CA ARG A 15 3.03 5.22 40.15
C ARG A 15 4.24 4.37 40.55
N VAL A 16 4.11 3.69 41.69
CA VAL A 16 5.14 2.81 42.27
C VAL A 16 5.32 1.59 41.38
N LEU A 17 6.50 1.39 40.81
CA LEU A 17 6.88 0.13 40.17
C LEU A 17 7.39 -0.84 41.24
N LEU A 18 6.56 -1.82 41.62
CA LEU A 18 6.94 -2.89 42.54
C LEU A 18 7.44 -4.11 41.77
N ILE A 19 8.74 -4.39 41.85
CA ILE A 19 9.32 -5.66 41.38
C ILE A 19 9.33 -6.64 42.57
N PHE A 20 8.48 -7.67 42.52
CA PHE A 20 8.38 -8.69 43.58
C PHE A 20 9.12 -9.98 43.20
N LYS A 21 9.94 -10.50 44.13
CA LYS A 21 10.49 -11.87 44.09
C LYS A 21 9.39 -12.87 44.46
N SER A 22 9.25 -13.94 43.67
CA SER A 22 8.17 -14.92 43.75
C SER A 22 8.10 -15.64 45.11
N ARG A 23 6.90 -15.64 45.71
CA ARG A 23 6.49 -16.57 46.79
C ARG A 23 5.07 -17.07 46.48
N HIS A 24 4.88 -18.38 46.54
CA HIS A 24 3.67 -19.11 46.09
C HIS A 24 2.33 -18.69 46.77
N GLY A 25 2.34 -17.91 47.87
CA GLY A 25 1.11 -17.40 48.50
C GLY A 25 0.62 -16.04 47.97
N PHE A 26 1.42 -15.35 47.13
CA PHE A 26 1.10 -14.01 46.61
C PHE A 26 0.23 -14.06 45.35
N THR A 27 0.15 -15.21 44.70
CA THR A 27 -0.51 -15.41 43.40
C THR A 27 -2.02 -15.53 43.51
N VAL A 28 -2.57 -16.22 44.53
CA VAL A 28 -4.02 -16.42 44.70
C VAL A 28 -4.75 -15.09 44.93
N LYS A 29 -4.25 -14.25 45.86
CA LYS A 29 -4.84 -12.93 46.12
C LYS A 29 -4.76 -11.98 44.92
N ASN A 30 -3.71 -12.07 44.11
CA ASN A 30 -3.61 -11.27 42.88
C ASN A 30 -4.62 -11.70 41.83
N VAL A 31 -4.87 -13.00 41.70
CA VAL A 31 -5.92 -13.54 40.81
C VAL A 31 -7.30 -13.10 41.28
N ASP A 32 -7.57 -13.14 42.59
CA ASP A 32 -8.84 -12.67 43.16
C ASP A 32 -9.07 -11.17 42.91
N ILE A 33 -8.05 -10.34 43.15
CA ILE A 33 -8.12 -8.90 42.88
C ILE A 33 -8.32 -8.62 41.39
N LEU A 34 -7.61 -9.33 40.52
CA LEU A 34 -7.76 -9.19 39.07
C LEU A 34 -9.15 -9.63 38.62
N ALA A 35 -9.69 -10.72 39.15
CA ALA A 35 -11.02 -11.22 38.83
C ALA A 35 -12.13 -10.26 39.29
N GLN A 36 -12.01 -9.69 40.49
CA GLN A 36 -12.94 -8.67 40.98
C GLN A 36 -12.85 -7.40 40.13
N GLY A 37 -11.63 -6.94 39.83
CA GLY A 37 -11.40 -5.78 38.95
C GLY A 37 -11.97 -5.99 37.55
N ALA A 38 -11.76 -7.18 36.96
CA ALA A 38 -12.31 -7.56 35.67
C ALA A 38 -13.85 -7.60 35.67
N THR A 39 -14.46 -8.12 36.74
CA THR A 39 -15.92 -8.14 36.92
C THR A 39 -16.48 -6.71 36.99
N LEU A 40 -15.86 -5.84 37.78
CA LEU A 40 -16.25 -4.43 37.88
C LEU A 40 -16.09 -3.70 36.55
N PHE A 41 -14.96 -3.90 35.87
CA PHE A 41 -14.69 -3.34 34.56
C PHE A 41 -15.73 -3.78 33.53
N ARG A 42 -16.02 -5.09 33.42
CA ARG A 42 -17.03 -5.62 32.50
C ARG A 42 -18.41 -5.04 32.78
N LYS A 43 -18.82 -5.02 34.05
CA LYS A 43 -20.13 -4.49 34.45
C LYS A 43 -20.26 -3.01 34.09
N GLY A 44 -19.26 -2.20 34.44
CA GLY A 44 -19.26 -0.77 34.11
C GLY A 44 -19.22 -0.51 32.61
N PHE A 45 -18.31 -1.17 31.89
CA PHE A 45 -18.16 -0.99 30.44
C PHE A 45 -19.43 -1.40 29.68
N LEU A 46 -20.03 -2.55 30.03
CA LEU A 46 -21.27 -3.02 29.42
C LEU A 46 -22.45 -2.10 29.74
N ALA A 47 -22.55 -1.60 30.97
CA ALA A 47 -23.62 -0.69 31.37
C ALA A 47 -23.56 0.65 30.61
N GLU A 48 -22.36 1.21 30.44
CA GLU A 48 -22.17 2.50 29.75
C GLU A 48 -22.26 2.39 28.22
N THR A 49 -21.78 1.28 27.65
CA THR A 49 -21.59 1.17 26.19
C THR A 49 -22.49 0.16 25.49
N GLY A 50 -23.16 -0.72 26.23
CA GLY A 50 -23.92 -1.84 25.67
C GLY A 50 -23.07 -2.92 24.98
N VAL A 51 -21.73 -2.83 25.04
CA VAL A 51 -20.81 -3.81 24.46
C VAL A 51 -20.10 -4.58 25.56
N ASP A 52 -20.03 -5.91 25.45
CA ASP A 52 -19.22 -6.72 26.38
C ASP A 52 -17.74 -6.60 26.01
N PRO A 53 -16.87 -6.03 26.88
CA PRO A 53 -15.47 -5.85 26.55
C PRO A 53 -14.71 -7.17 26.38
N PHE A 54 -15.22 -8.29 26.91
CA PHE A 54 -14.60 -9.62 26.76
C PHE A 54 -15.07 -10.38 25.52
N SER A 55 -16.00 -9.82 24.73
CA SER A 55 -16.33 -10.34 23.39
C SER A 55 -15.21 -10.11 22.37
N ARG A 56 -14.16 -9.37 22.76
CA ARG A 56 -13.02 -8.99 21.94
C ARG A 56 -11.72 -9.36 22.66
N ALA A 57 -10.68 -9.68 21.88
CA ALA A 57 -9.40 -10.12 22.42
C ALA A 57 -8.63 -8.99 23.15
N THR A 58 -8.89 -7.72 22.80
CA THR A 58 -8.17 -6.57 23.37
C THR A 58 -9.11 -5.43 23.73
N ILE A 59 -8.74 -4.61 24.71
CA ILE A 59 -9.52 -3.41 25.06
C ILE A 59 -9.67 -2.44 23.88
N ALA A 60 -8.63 -2.31 23.04
CA ALA A 60 -8.69 -1.48 21.84
C ALA A 60 -9.74 -2.00 20.83
N SER A 61 -9.86 -3.32 20.67
CA SER A 61 -10.88 -3.91 19.79
C SER A 61 -12.29 -3.83 20.39
N ALA A 62 -12.42 -3.88 21.72
CA ALA A 62 -13.68 -3.56 22.40
C ALA A 62 -14.10 -2.09 22.20
N CYS A 63 -13.18 -1.13 22.39
CA CYS A 63 -13.44 0.28 22.11
C CYS A 63 -13.80 0.54 20.65
N MET A 64 -13.12 -0.12 19.70
CA MET A 64 -13.48 -0.04 18.28
C MET A 64 -14.89 -0.60 18.01
N LYS A 65 -15.29 -1.66 18.73
CA LYS A 65 -16.66 -2.19 18.64
C LYS A 65 -17.69 -1.21 19.21
N VAL A 66 -17.40 -0.55 20.33
CA VAL A 66 -18.25 0.53 20.88
C VAL A 66 -18.38 1.65 19.87
N PHE A 67 -17.26 2.13 19.33
CA PHE A 67 -17.23 3.18 18.32
C PHE A 67 -18.10 2.81 17.11
N THR A 68 -17.86 1.66 16.48
CA THR A 68 -18.60 1.21 15.30
C THR A 68 -20.08 0.90 15.56
N THR A 69 -20.49 0.65 16.81
CA THR A 69 -21.88 0.33 17.14
C THR A 69 -22.68 1.59 17.54
N ASN A 70 -22.06 2.51 18.28
CA ASN A 70 -22.79 3.60 18.94
C ASN A 70 -22.49 4.98 18.36
N PHE A 71 -21.33 5.18 17.72
CA PHE A 71 -20.81 6.51 17.38
C PHE A 71 -20.51 6.69 15.89
N LEU A 72 -20.17 5.62 15.16
CA LEU A 72 -19.86 5.69 13.74
C LEU A 72 -21.11 6.07 12.93
N PRO A 73 -21.15 7.25 12.28
CA PRO A 73 -22.30 7.62 11.49
C PRO A 73 -22.39 6.75 10.23
N PRO A 74 -23.60 6.34 9.80
CA PRO A 74 -23.77 5.50 8.62
C PRO A 74 -23.11 6.11 7.37
N LYS A 75 -22.51 5.24 6.54
CA LYS A 75 -21.91 5.60 5.23
C LYS A 75 -20.79 6.65 5.28
N THR A 76 -20.02 6.71 6.37
CA THR A 76 -18.88 7.65 6.51
C THR A 76 -17.52 7.02 6.24
N LEU A 77 -17.28 5.79 6.69
CA LEU A 77 -16.04 5.05 6.42
C LEU A 77 -16.15 4.29 5.11
N ALA A 78 -15.15 4.45 4.24
CA ALA A 78 -15.00 3.56 3.11
C ALA A 78 -14.71 2.15 3.60
N ILE A 79 -15.49 1.21 3.07
CA ILE A 79 -15.12 -0.20 3.05
C ILE A 79 -14.53 -0.44 1.65
N PRO A 80 -13.22 -0.67 1.52
CA PRO A 80 -12.64 -1.08 0.26
C PRO A 80 -13.34 -2.34 -0.25
N PRO A 81 -13.76 -2.37 -1.53
CA PRO A 81 -14.21 -3.62 -2.13
C PRO A 81 -13.06 -4.63 -2.14
N PRO A 82 -13.33 -5.94 -2.22
CA PRO A 82 -12.29 -6.98 -2.19
C PRO A 82 -11.21 -6.84 -3.28
N ASP A 83 -11.50 -6.11 -4.35
CA ASP A 83 -10.61 -5.83 -5.47
C ASP A 83 -9.87 -4.48 -5.33
N ASP A 84 -9.92 -3.83 -4.16
CA ASP A 84 -9.24 -2.55 -3.89
C ASP A 84 -9.58 -1.45 -4.92
N TYR A 85 -10.85 -1.40 -5.35
CA TYR A 85 -11.41 -0.48 -6.35
C TYR A 85 -10.92 -0.71 -7.79
N ARG A 86 -10.32 -1.88 -8.06
CA ARG A 86 -9.77 -2.21 -9.37
C ARG A 86 -10.77 -2.86 -10.32
N TYR A 87 -11.99 -3.18 -9.87
CA TYR A 87 -13.07 -3.71 -10.71
C TYR A 87 -12.68 -4.94 -11.56
N GLU A 88 -11.71 -5.75 -11.13
CA GLU A 88 -11.14 -6.83 -11.94
C GLU A 88 -11.14 -8.18 -11.21
N ASN A 89 -12.05 -9.06 -11.63
CA ASN A 89 -11.95 -10.51 -11.47
C ASN A 89 -11.41 -11.18 -12.75
N LYS A 90 -10.85 -10.39 -13.68
CA LYS A 90 -10.37 -10.86 -14.98
C LYS A 90 -8.84 -10.97 -14.94
N THR A 91 -8.32 -12.06 -15.51
CA THR A 91 -6.88 -12.23 -15.73
C THR A 91 -6.43 -11.33 -16.89
N TYR A 92 -5.30 -10.65 -16.74
CA TYR A 92 -4.67 -9.89 -17.81
C TYR A 92 -3.42 -10.61 -18.35
N SER A 93 -2.93 -10.20 -19.52
CA SER A 93 -1.71 -10.70 -20.14
C SER A 93 -0.51 -9.84 -19.74
N ASP A 94 0.50 -10.42 -19.08
CA ASP A 94 1.75 -9.71 -18.79
C ASP A 94 2.44 -9.22 -20.08
N ALA A 95 2.43 -10.04 -21.13
CA ALA A 95 2.93 -9.65 -22.45
C ALA A 95 2.11 -8.51 -23.07
N GLY A 96 0.79 -8.49 -22.82
CA GLY A 96 -0.09 -7.40 -23.23
C GLY A 96 0.25 -6.10 -22.53
N VAL A 97 0.40 -6.12 -21.20
CA VAL A 97 0.80 -4.94 -20.43
C VAL A 97 2.18 -4.42 -20.85
N GLN A 98 3.17 -5.31 -21.03
CA GLN A 98 4.49 -4.91 -21.54
C GLN A 98 4.40 -4.18 -22.89
N TRP A 99 3.55 -4.68 -23.79
CA TRP A 99 3.32 -4.05 -25.09
C TRP A 99 2.66 -2.68 -24.94
N LEU A 100 1.62 -2.56 -24.10
CA LEU A 100 0.94 -1.28 -23.88
C LEU A 100 1.87 -0.25 -23.25
N GLU A 101 2.68 -0.63 -22.26
CA GLU A 101 3.68 0.25 -21.65
C GLU A 101 4.76 0.69 -22.64
N TRP A 102 5.19 -0.21 -23.53
CA TRP A 102 6.10 0.13 -24.62
C TRP A 102 5.50 1.17 -25.59
N ILE A 103 4.23 1.01 -25.97
CA ILE A 103 3.54 1.98 -26.82
C ILE A 103 3.34 3.30 -26.07
N ALA A 104 2.94 3.25 -24.80
CA ALA A 104 2.72 4.44 -23.99
C ALA A 104 4.00 5.30 -23.90
N GLN A 105 5.16 4.66 -23.69
CA GLN A 105 6.45 5.35 -23.66
C GLN A 105 6.87 5.89 -25.04
N THR A 106 6.73 5.10 -26.11
CA THR A 106 7.21 5.48 -27.45
C THR A 106 6.35 6.53 -28.12
N GLU A 107 5.03 6.48 -27.93
CA GLU A 107 4.07 7.44 -28.49
C GLU A 107 3.77 8.61 -27.54
N GLY A 108 4.24 8.56 -26.29
CA GLY A 108 3.98 9.60 -25.29
C GLY A 108 2.51 9.73 -24.92
N VAL A 109 1.77 8.61 -24.94
CA VAL A 109 0.33 8.55 -24.68
C VAL A 109 0.06 7.74 -23.41
N PHE A 110 -0.82 8.23 -22.55
CA PHE A 110 -1.31 7.41 -21.44
C PHE A 110 -2.34 6.41 -21.95
N ILE A 111 -2.10 5.13 -21.68
CA ILE A 111 -3.01 4.03 -22.04
C ILE A 111 -3.61 3.47 -20.75
N GLN A 112 -4.93 3.53 -20.63
CA GLN A 112 -5.67 2.87 -19.55
C GLN A 112 -5.63 1.34 -19.76
N HIS A 113 -5.18 0.58 -18.76
CA HIS A 113 -5.10 -0.90 -18.77
C HIS A 113 -5.16 -1.48 -17.34
N ALA A 114 -5.08 -2.81 -17.23
CA ALA A 114 -5.28 -3.59 -16.00
C ALA A 114 -4.45 -3.17 -14.76
N LEU A 115 -3.30 -2.52 -14.94
CA LEU A 115 -2.39 -2.16 -13.83
C LEU A 115 -2.40 -0.65 -13.51
N ASN A 116 -3.33 0.11 -14.08
CA ASN A 116 -3.56 1.51 -13.72
C ASN A 116 -5.05 1.79 -13.42
N GLU A 117 -5.75 2.59 -14.23
CA GLU A 117 -7.19 2.89 -14.11
C GLU A 117 -8.11 1.69 -14.41
N GLY A 118 -7.55 0.47 -14.54
CA GLY A 118 -8.25 -0.76 -14.90
C GLY A 118 -8.63 -0.82 -16.38
N GLU A 119 -8.95 -1.99 -16.89
CA GLU A 119 -9.39 -2.17 -18.28
C GLU A 119 -10.73 -1.47 -18.55
N LYS A 120 -10.83 -0.78 -19.70
CA LYS A 120 -12.02 -0.01 -20.05
C LYS A 120 -13.10 -0.89 -20.66
N ARG A 121 -14.35 -0.68 -20.26
CA ARG A 121 -15.52 -1.23 -20.96
C ARG A 121 -15.93 -0.35 -22.15
N VAL A 122 -15.95 -0.93 -23.34
CA VAL A 122 -16.44 -0.33 -24.59
C VAL A 122 -17.54 -1.21 -25.15
N GLY A 123 -18.80 -0.74 -25.08
CA GLY A 123 -19.96 -1.56 -25.40
C GLY A 123 -20.05 -2.77 -24.46
N ARG A 124 -20.14 -3.97 -25.04
CA ARG A 124 -20.13 -5.23 -24.28
C ARG A 124 -18.73 -5.72 -23.92
N PHE A 125 -17.68 -5.17 -24.54
CA PHE A 125 -16.32 -5.66 -24.40
C PHE A 125 -15.54 -4.92 -23.32
N VAL A 126 -14.62 -5.64 -22.69
CA VAL A 126 -13.55 -5.08 -21.87
C VAL A 126 -12.28 -5.20 -22.71
N VAL A 127 -11.61 -4.06 -22.95
CA VAL A 127 -10.46 -3.96 -23.86
C VAL A 127 -9.15 -3.87 -23.09
N ASP A 128 -8.07 -4.42 -23.65
CA ASP A 128 -6.79 -4.51 -22.94
C ASP A 128 -6.15 -3.13 -22.71
N GLY A 129 -6.25 -2.23 -23.70
CA GLY A 129 -5.77 -0.85 -23.63
C GLY A 129 -6.76 0.15 -24.22
N PHE A 130 -6.91 1.31 -23.58
CA PHE A 130 -7.81 2.37 -24.05
C PHE A 130 -7.22 3.76 -23.85
N ALA A 131 -7.44 4.66 -24.81
CA ALA A 131 -7.18 6.09 -24.65
C ALA A 131 -8.22 6.91 -25.40
N GLU A 132 -8.58 8.06 -24.83
CA GLU A 132 -9.38 9.07 -25.49
C GLU A 132 -8.49 10.30 -25.71
N VAL A 133 -8.20 10.59 -26.98
CA VAL A 133 -7.36 11.70 -27.42
C VAL A 133 -8.18 12.65 -28.28
N ALA A 134 -7.68 13.86 -28.55
CA ALA A 134 -8.40 14.85 -29.36
C ALA A 134 -8.82 14.33 -30.76
N GLY A 135 -8.14 13.29 -31.27
CA GLY A 135 -8.46 12.61 -32.53
C GLY A 135 -9.45 11.43 -32.42
N GLY A 136 -10.04 11.16 -31.26
CA GLY A 136 -11.02 10.10 -31.04
C GLY A 136 -10.58 9.04 -30.03
N LYS A 137 -11.29 7.91 -30.04
CA LYS A 137 -11.03 6.77 -29.15
C LYS A 137 -10.03 5.82 -29.81
N ILE A 138 -9.00 5.42 -29.09
CA ILE A 138 -8.04 4.41 -29.51
C ILE A 138 -8.18 3.21 -28.58
N VAL A 139 -8.26 2.02 -29.16
CA VAL A 139 -8.33 0.74 -28.46
C VAL A 139 -7.14 -0.09 -28.87
N TRP A 140 -6.41 -0.64 -27.91
CA TRP A 140 -5.33 -1.60 -28.14
C TRP A 140 -5.76 -2.97 -27.65
N GLU A 141 -5.58 -3.99 -28.50
CA GLU A 141 -5.97 -5.37 -28.23
C GLU A 141 -4.76 -6.30 -28.43
N PHE A 142 -4.40 -7.03 -27.37
CA PHE A 142 -3.34 -8.02 -27.39
C PHE A 142 -3.93 -9.41 -27.59
N LEU A 143 -3.81 -9.93 -28.82
CA LEU A 143 -4.36 -11.22 -29.17
C LEU A 143 -3.33 -12.34 -28.91
N GLY A 144 -3.41 -12.93 -27.72
CA GLY A 144 -2.78 -14.22 -27.41
C GLY A 144 -3.15 -15.27 -28.44
N CYS A 145 -2.17 -15.86 -29.13
CA CYS A 145 -2.40 -16.72 -30.30
C CYS A 145 -3.26 -17.93 -29.95
N PHE A 146 -3.02 -18.52 -28.77
CA PHE A 146 -3.76 -19.66 -28.25
C PHE A 146 -5.22 -19.30 -27.93
N TYR A 147 -5.46 -18.15 -27.29
CA TYR A 147 -6.80 -17.75 -26.83
C TYR A 147 -7.66 -17.15 -27.93
N HIS A 148 -7.05 -16.55 -28.95
CA HIS A 148 -7.74 -15.77 -30.00
C HIS A 148 -7.66 -16.41 -31.40
N GLY A 149 -7.20 -17.67 -31.50
CA GLY A 149 -7.22 -18.40 -32.76
C GLY A 149 -6.34 -17.82 -33.85
N CYS A 150 -5.03 -17.72 -33.64
CA CYS A 150 -4.14 -17.20 -34.69
C CYS A 150 -4.04 -18.18 -35.89
N PRO A 151 -4.45 -17.78 -37.12
CA PRO A 151 -4.40 -18.66 -38.29
C PRO A 151 -2.98 -19.07 -38.72
N SER A 152 -1.97 -18.28 -38.35
CA SER A 152 -0.56 -18.57 -38.64
C SER A 152 0.08 -19.53 -37.63
N CYS A 153 -0.51 -19.66 -36.42
CA CYS A 153 0.06 -20.48 -35.35
C CYS A 153 -0.70 -21.80 -35.15
N TYR A 154 -1.99 -21.84 -35.50
CA TYR A 154 -2.86 -23.00 -35.28
C TYR A 154 -3.70 -23.29 -36.53
N LYS A 155 -4.02 -24.57 -36.75
CA LYS A 155 -4.92 -24.94 -37.85
C LYS A 155 -6.37 -24.69 -37.43
N GLY A 156 -7.16 -24.10 -38.31
CA GLY A 156 -8.52 -23.66 -38.00
C GLY A 156 -9.44 -24.75 -37.42
N HIS A 157 -9.33 -25.99 -37.91
CA HIS A 157 -10.15 -27.13 -37.47
C HIS A 157 -9.69 -27.78 -36.15
N GLU A 158 -8.49 -27.46 -35.66
CA GLU A 158 -8.01 -27.97 -34.37
C GLU A 158 -8.81 -27.32 -33.23
N LYS A 159 -9.08 -28.10 -32.19
CA LYS A 159 -9.78 -27.62 -31.00
C LYS A 159 -8.81 -27.00 -30.02
N ASN A 160 -9.16 -25.84 -29.47
CA ASN A 160 -8.49 -25.29 -28.32
C ASN A 160 -8.83 -26.17 -27.09
N PRO A 161 -7.83 -26.75 -26.39
CA PRO A 161 -8.08 -27.69 -25.31
C PRO A 161 -8.68 -27.05 -24.05
N LEU A 162 -8.60 -25.72 -23.91
CA LEU A 162 -9.15 -24.98 -22.78
C LEU A 162 -10.62 -24.59 -23.01
N THR A 163 -10.95 -24.08 -24.20
CA THR A 163 -12.30 -23.56 -24.50
C THR A 163 -13.21 -24.59 -25.17
N GLY A 164 -12.64 -25.65 -25.76
CA GLY A 164 -13.37 -26.71 -26.49
C GLY A 164 -13.84 -26.32 -27.90
N GLY A 165 -13.82 -25.03 -28.24
CA GLY A 165 -14.10 -24.51 -29.59
C GLY A 165 -12.92 -24.68 -30.54
N THR A 166 -13.15 -24.57 -31.85
CA THR A 166 -12.08 -24.63 -32.85
C THR A 166 -11.31 -23.31 -32.90
N PHE A 167 -10.04 -23.33 -33.31
CA PHE A 167 -9.27 -22.10 -33.47
C PHE A 167 -9.86 -21.17 -34.53
N GLU A 168 -10.54 -21.69 -35.55
CA GLU A 168 -11.30 -20.89 -36.52
C GLU A 168 -12.46 -20.14 -35.86
N GLN A 169 -13.20 -20.78 -34.94
CA GLN A 169 -14.27 -20.12 -34.19
C GLN A 169 -13.72 -19.02 -33.28
N LEU A 170 -12.59 -19.27 -32.59
CA LEU A 170 -11.94 -18.26 -31.75
C LEU A 170 -11.42 -17.08 -32.58
N HIS A 171 -10.89 -17.35 -33.76
CA HIS A 171 -10.45 -16.32 -34.69
C HIS A 171 -11.61 -15.44 -35.13
N ALA A 172 -12.70 -16.06 -35.63
CA ALA A 172 -13.88 -15.36 -36.09
C ALA A 172 -14.50 -14.48 -34.99
N ALA A 173 -14.60 -14.99 -33.76
CA ALA A 173 -15.07 -14.21 -32.61
C ALA A 173 -14.16 -13.02 -32.27
N SER A 174 -12.85 -13.19 -32.41
CA SER A 174 -11.88 -12.10 -32.21
C SER A 174 -12.04 -11.02 -33.28
N GLU A 175 -12.12 -11.40 -34.56
CA GLU A 175 -12.34 -10.46 -35.66
C GLU A 175 -13.70 -9.75 -35.55
N GLU A 176 -14.76 -10.44 -35.13
CA GLU A 176 -16.08 -9.84 -34.86
C GLU A 176 -15.97 -8.75 -33.78
N LYS A 177 -15.28 -9.04 -32.66
CA LYS A 177 -15.02 -8.06 -31.60
C LYS A 177 -14.30 -6.83 -32.15
N LEU A 178 -13.20 -7.03 -32.89
CA LEU A 178 -12.41 -5.92 -33.47
C LEU A 178 -13.27 -5.08 -34.43
N HIS A 179 -14.05 -5.73 -35.29
CA HIS A 179 -14.93 -5.07 -36.23
C HIS A 179 -16.04 -4.27 -35.52
N GLU A 180 -16.66 -4.80 -34.48
CA GLU A 180 -17.68 -4.10 -33.69
C GLU A 180 -17.09 -2.86 -32.99
N LEU A 181 -15.89 -2.99 -32.40
CA LEU A 181 -15.18 -1.85 -31.79
C LEU A 181 -14.90 -0.73 -32.80
N GLN A 182 -14.54 -1.07 -34.03
CA GLN A 182 -14.32 -0.08 -35.09
C GLN A 182 -15.62 0.51 -35.64
N SER A 183 -16.54 -0.35 -36.09
CA SER A 183 -17.73 0.06 -36.87
C SER A 183 -18.86 0.62 -36.01
N VAL A 184 -19.10 0.05 -34.83
CA VAL A 184 -20.21 0.45 -33.94
C VAL A 184 -19.74 1.48 -32.93
N HIS A 185 -18.53 1.34 -32.40
CA HIS A 185 -18.00 2.21 -31.36
C HIS A 185 -17.07 3.31 -31.85
N GLY A 186 -16.76 3.34 -33.16
CA GLY A 186 -15.95 4.37 -33.79
C GLY A 186 -14.52 4.45 -33.25
N ALA A 187 -14.00 3.36 -32.68
CA ALA A 187 -12.66 3.33 -32.12
C ALA A 187 -11.64 2.98 -33.20
N LYS A 188 -10.49 3.67 -33.17
CA LYS A 188 -9.29 3.20 -33.89
C LYS A 188 -8.73 2.00 -33.12
N VAL A 189 -8.88 0.81 -33.68
CA VAL A 189 -8.40 -0.42 -33.05
C VAL A 189 -7.00 -0.78 -33.57
N ILE A 190 -6.04 -0.92 -32.65
CA ILE A 190 -4.66 -1.33 -32.89
C ILE A 190 -4.47 -2.71 -32.26
N VAL A 191 -3.94 -3.65 -33.04
CA VAL A 191 -3.86 -5.06 -32.64
C VAL A 191 -2.42 -5.52 -32.60
N MET A 192 -2.03 -6.19 -31.52
CA MET A 192 -0.77 -6.92 -31.42
C MET A 192 -1.07 -8.40 -31.25
N ARG A 193 -0.53 -9.24 -32.14
CA ARG A 193 -0.59 -10.69 -31.97
C ARG A 193 0.61 -11.17 -31.18
N GLU A 194 0.40 -12.17 -30.34
CA GLU A 194 1.45 -12.71 -29.47
C GLU A 194 2.71 -13.17 -30.22
N HIS A 195 2.55 -13.88 -31.34
CA HIS A 195 3.71 -14.33 -32.12
C HIS A 195 4.50 -13.16 -32.72
N THR A 196 3.82 -12.08 -33.12
CA THR A 196 4.46 -10.85 -33.60
C THR A 196 5.22 -10.17 -32.46
N TRP A 197 4.62 -10.07 -31.28
CA TRP A 197 5.28 -9.53 -30.09
C TRP A 197 6.52 -10.34 -29.71
N VAL A 198 6.42 -11.67 -29.73
CA VAL A 198 7.56 -12.57 -29.46
C VAL A 198 8.69 -12.34 -30.46
N GLU A 199 8.38 -12.12 -31.73
CA GLU A 199 9.41 -11.85 -32.75
C GLU A 199 9.99 -10.44 -32.64
N MET A 200 9.18 -9.44 -32.31
CA MET A 200 9.66 -8.08 -32.01
C MET A 200 10.66 -8.09 -30.86
N LYS A 201 10.41 -8.87 -29.80
CA LYS A 201 11.36 -9.01 -28.67
C LYS A 201 12.73 -9.54 -29.09
N LYS A 202 12.83 -10.28 -30.20
CA LYS A 202 14.11 -10.79 -30.74
C LYS A 202 14.77 -9.83 -31.71
N SER A 203 13.99 -9.11 -32.50
CA SER A 203 14.47 -8.34 -33.66
C SER A 203 14.62 -6.84 -33.39
N ASN A 204 13.86 -6.28 -32.46
CA ASN A 204 13.86 -4.83 -32.18
C ASN A 204 14.78 -4.50 -31.00
N GLN A 205 15.87 -3.78 -31.29
CA GLN A 205 16.89 -3.40 -30.30
C GLN A 205 16.37 -2.39 -29.26
N ASP A 206 15.52 -1.45 -29.66
CA ASP A 206 14.95 -0.45 -28.75
C ASP A 206 13.98 -1.11 -27.77
N LEU A 207 13.16 -2.05 -28.24
CA LEU A 207 12.29 -2.86 -27.39
C LEU A 207 13.11 -3.70 -26.40
N GLN A 208 14.22 -4.31 -26.84
CA GLN A 208 15.10 -5.05 -25.94
C GLN A 208 15.71 -4.13 -24.87
N ALA A 209 16.09 -2.91 -25.24
CA ALA A 209 16.58 -1.93 -24.28
C ALA A 209 15.51 -1.57 -23.26
N PHE A 210 14.28 -1.29 -23.71
CA PHE A 210 13.13 -1.03 -22.84
C PHE A 210 12.87 -2.18 -21.87
N LEU A 211 12.76 -3.42 -22.38
CA LEU A 211 12.44 -4.58 -21.54
C LEU A 211 13.52 -4.91 -20.50
N ARG A 212 14.78 -4.51 -20.72
CA ARG A 212 15.84 -4.66 -19.70
C ARG A 212 15.64 -3.75 -18.50
N GLU A 213 15.05 -2.57 -18.71
CA GLU A 213 14.81 -1.57 -17.66
C GLU A 213 13.35 -1.58 -17.16
N TYR A 214 12.46 -2.22 -17.92
CA TYR A 214 11.04 -2.31 -17.65
C TYR A 214 10.78 -2.89 -16.26
N LYS A 215 9.95 -2.16 -15.51
CA LYS A 215 9.38 -2.62 -14.25
C LYS A 215 7.88 -2.56 -14.43
N ALA A 216 7.23 -3.70 -14.26
CA ALA A 216 5.78 -3.76 -14.32
C ALA A 216 5.18 -2.71 -13.36
N PRO A 217 4.16 -1.96 -13.81
CA PRO A 217 3.40 -1.11 -12.91
C PRO A 217 2.86 -1.98 -11.77
N GLU A 218 3.16 -1.57 -10.54
CA GLU A 218 2.65 -2.22 -9.34
C GLU A 218 1.63 -1.28 -8.72
N PRO A 219 0.34 -1.67 -8.73
CA PRO A 219 -0.69 -0.89 -8.08
C PRO A 219 -0.48 -0.74 -6.56
N LEU A 220 -0.96 0.37 -6.00
CA LEU A 220 -0.92 0.71 -4.59
C LEU A 220 -1.79 -0.25 -3.78
N THR A 221 -1.19 -1.09 -2.94
CA THR A 221 -1.97 -1.91 -1.99
C THR A 221 -2.08 -1.18 -0.65
N PRO A 222 -3.30 -0.83 -0.17
CA PRO A 222 -3.44 -0.03 1.06
C PRO A 222 -2.79 -0.63 2.30
N ARG A 223 -2.77 -1.97 2.37
CA ARG A 223 -2.15 -2.72 3.46
C ARG A 223 -0.64 -2.52 3.55
N ASP A 224 0.03 -2.18 2.45
CA ASP A 224 1.47 -1.90 2.45
C ASP A 224 1.80 -0.60 3.17
N ALA A 225 0.85 0.33 3.27
CA ALA A 225 0.98 1.55 4.06
C ALA A 225 0.80 1.31 5.58
N LEU A 226 0.36 0.12 5.99
CA LEU A 226 0.07 -0.19 7.38
C LEU A 226 1.34 -0.65 8.11
N TYR A 227 1.93 0.27 8.86
CA TYR A 227 3.09 0.01 9.71
C TYR A 227 2.70 0.01 11.20
N GLY A 228 3.47 -0.74 11.99
CA GLY A 228 3.31 -0.78 13.44
C GLY A 228 3.99 0.39 14.15
N GLY A 229 4.14 0.27 15.47
CA GLY A 229 4.92 1.23 16.24
C GLY A 229 6.39 1.26 15.80
N ARG A 230 6.99 2.46 15.84
CA ARG A 230 8.42 2.64 15.55
C ARG A 230 9.26 2.26 16.77
N THR A 231 10.12 1.26 16.60
CA THR A 231 11.16 0.92 17.57
C THR A 231 12.53 1.14 16.92
N CYS A 232 13.31 2.08 17.47
CA CYS A 232 14.63 2.42 16.94
C CYS A 232 15.65 2.47 18.07
N ALA A 233 16.44 1.41 18.20
CA ALA A 233 17.52 1.35 19.18
C ALA A 233 18.77 2.05 18.61
N VAL A 234 19.12 3.20 19.17
CA VAL A 234 20.34 3.95 18.81
C VAL A 234 21.56 3.38 19.55
N LYS A 235 21.36 2.91 20.77
CA LYS A 235 22.41 2.36 21.65
C LYS A 235 21.85 1.19 22.43
N LEU A 236 22.46 0.01 22.31
CA LEU A 236 21.99 -1.22 22.97
C LEU A 236 22.25 -1.20 24.48
N ARG A 237 23.38 -0.61 24.90
CA ARG A 237 23.74 -0.46 26.31
C ARG A 237 24.47 0.86 26.52
N HIS A 238 24.04 1.58 27.55
CA HIS A 238 24.74 2.76 28.05
C HIS A 238 24.96 2.59 29.54
N THR A 239 26.22 2.73 29.95
CA THR A 239 26.58 2.90 31.35
C THR A 239 26.85 4.38 31.54
N THR A 240 26.18 4.97 32.53
CA THR A 240 26.26 6.39 32.84
C THR A 240 27.54 6.70 33.62
N ALA A 241 28.11 7.89 33.41
CA ALA A 241 29.11 8.44 34.33
C ALA A 241 28.48 8.78 35.70
N ALA A 242 29.33 9.13 36.69
CA ALA A 242 28.87 9.42 38.05
C ALA A 242 27.95 10.65 38.15
N ASP A 243 28.12 11.60 37.24
CA ASP A 243 27.42 12.89 37.14
C ASP A 243 26.45 12.95 35.95
N GLU A 244 26.25 11.84 35.24
CA GLU A 244 25.36 11.75 34.08
C GLU A 244 23.95 11.32 34.47
N LEU A 245 22.94 12.06 33.99
CA LEU A 245 21.52 11.77 34.21
C LEU A 245 20.86 11.27 32.92
N VAL A 246 20.03 10.23 33.04
CA VAL A 246 19.21 9.73 31.93
C VAL A 246 17.77 10.18 32.13
N HIS A 247 17.25 10.94 31.17
CA HIS A 247 15.85 11.34 31.14
C HIS A 247 15.02 10.33 30.34
N TYR A 248 13.89 9.92 30.92
CA TYR A 248 12.90 9.08 30.24
C TYR A 248 11.67 9.92 29.93
N CYS A 249 11.25 9.90 28.67
CA CYS A 249 10.04 10.57 28.21
C CYS A 249 9.10 9.53 27.62
N ASP A 250 7.82 9.60 27.98
CA ASP A 250 6.79 8.67 27.54
C ASP A 250 5.50 9.44 27.22
N PHE A 251 4.87 9.08 26.12
CA PHE A 251 3.57 9.61 25.76
C PHE A 251 2.48 8.80 26.45
N THR A 252 1.82 9.43 27.43
CA THR A 252 0.63 8.84 28.03
C THR A 252 -0.48 8.78 26.98
N SER A 253 -0.83 7.56 26.55
CA SER A 253 -1.93 7.30 25.61
C SER A 253 -1.74 7.91 24.21
N LEU A 254 -0.60 7.65 23.56
CA LEU A 254 -0.29 8.14 22.21
C LEU A 254 -1.40 7.85 21.18
N TYR A 255 -1.81 6.58 21.01
CA TYR A 255 -2.83 6.24 20.01
C TYR A 255 -4.21 6.87 20.31
N PRO A 256 -4.73 6.85 21.55
CA PRO A 256 -5.93 7.60 21.89
C PRO A 256 -5.83 9.10 21.59
N PHE A 257 -4.69 9.73 21.88
CA PHE A 257 -4.46 11.14 21.54
C PHE A 257 -4.55 11.37 20.02
N VAL A 258 -3.90 10.53 19.22
CA VAL A 258 -3.97 10.60 17.75
C VAL A 258 -5.38 10.32 17.24
N ASN A 259 -6.12 9.35 17.80
CA ASN A 259 -7.51 9.08 17.43
C ASN A 259 -8.45 10.26 17.73
N CYS A 260 -8.16 11.03 18.79
CA CYS A 260 -8.97 12.18 19.21
C CYS A 260 -8.61 13.46 18.44
N THR A 261 -7.35 13.65 18.06
CA THR A 261 -6.87 14.93 17.50
C THR A 261 -6.44 14.84 16.04
N GLY A 262 -6.16 13.64 15.56
CA GLY A 262 -5.67 13.37 14.23
C GLY A 262 -6.76 13.46 13.17
N LEU A 263 -6.31 13.71 11.94
CA LEU A 263 -7.16 13.70 10.76
C LEU A 263 -7.30 12.28 10.22
N TYR A 264 -8.53 11.86 9.96
CA TYR A 264 -8.85 10.58 9.35
C TYR A 264 -9.56 10.77 8.00
N PRO A 265 -9.32 9.86 7.03
CA PRO A 265 -10.04 9.87 5.76
C PRO A 265 -11.52 9.53 5.94
N LEU A 266 -12.37 10.20 5.16
CA LEU A 266 -13.80 9.92 5.06
C LEU A 266 -14.20 9.61 3.61
N GLY A 267 -15.19 8.74 3.46
CA GLY A 267 -15.71 8.30 2.17
C GLY A 267 -14.68 7.52 1.37
N HIS A 268 -14.97 7.33 0.08
CA HIS A 268 -14.09 6.63 -0.86
C HIS A 268 -13.02 7.58 -1.40
N PRO A 269 -11.79 7.07 -1.66
CA PRO A 269 -10.74 7.87 -2.27
C PRO A 269 -11.02 8.10 -3.77
N GLN A 270 -10.51 9.21 -4.29
CA GLN A 270 -10.20 9.36 -5.70
C GLN A 270 -8.86 8.66 -5.98
N LEU A 271 -8.87 7.69 -6.89
CA LEU A 271 -7.64 7.05 -7.38
C LEU A 271 -7.06 7.89 -8.52
N ILE A 272 -5.77 8.19 -8.44
CA ILE A 272 -5.06 9.05 -9.39
C ILE A 272 -3.83 8.28 -9.89
N PHE A 273 -3.69 8.18 -11.21
CA PHE A 273 -2.63 7.41 -11.87
C PHE A 273 -1.72 8.25 -12.78
N ARG A 274 -2.09 9.51 -13.02
CA ARG A 274 -1.37 10.44 -13.89
C ARG A 274 -1.64 11.89 -13.48
N ASP A 275 -0.92 12.81 -14.14
CA ASP A 275 -1.06 14.26 -13.95
C ASP A 275 -0.96 14.67 -12.46
N PHE A 276 -0.01 14.04 -11.77
CA PHE A 276 0.17 14.22 -10.35
C PHE A 276 0.52 15.67 -10.00
N LYS A 277 -0.15 16.18 -8.98
CA LYS A 277 0.12 17.48 -8.35
C LYS A 277 1.25 17.33 -7.32
N ASP A 278 1.61 18.44 -6.67
CA ASP A 278 2.50 18.39 -5.50
C ASP A 278 1.96 17.35 -4.48
N PRO A 279 2.77 16.36 -4.05
CA PRO A 279 2.39 15.38 -3.05
C PRO A 279 1.74 15.95 -1.77
N ARG A 280 2.12 17.17 -1.38
CA ARG A 280 1.59 17.87 -0.20
C ARG A 280 0.11 18.27 -0.36
N SER A 281 -0.39 18.31 -1.58
CA SER A 281 -1.82 18.58 -1.86
C SER A 281 -2.71 17.36 -1.61
N TYR A 282 -2.12 16.16 -1.47
CA TYR A 282 -2.87 14.93 -1.28
C TYR A 282 -3.00 14.54 0.19
N PHE A 283 -4.18 14.01 0.51
CA PHE A 283 -4.50 13.39 1.80
C PHE A 283 -4.93 11.94 1.57
N GLY A 284 -4.23 10.97 2.15
CA GLY A 284 -4.54 9.55 1.98
C GLY A 284 -3.28 8.69 1.85
N LEU A 285 -3.20 7.91 0.77
CA LEU A 285 -2.09 6.99 0.49
C LEU A 285 -1.37 7.39 -0.80
N ILE A 286 -0.07 7.18 -0.84
CA ILE A 286 0.77 7.45 -2.00
C ILE A 286 1.75 6.29 -2.22
N ARG A 287 1.82 5.79 -3.45
CA ARG A 287 2.88 4.90 -3.91
C ARG A 287 3.88 5.71 -4.71
N ALA A 288 5.12 5.74 -4.25
CA ALA A 288 6.16 6.57 -4.85
C ALA A 288 7.55 5.95 -4.72
N THR A 289 8.48 6.46 -5.52
CA THR A 289 9.91 6.30 -5.37
C THR A 289 10.51 7.61 -4.88
N VAL A 290 11.34 7.53 -3.83
CA VAL A 290 11.99 8.69 -3.22
C VAL A 290 13.48 8.46 -3.02
N ASP A 291 14.22 9.55 -3.06
CA ASP A 291 15.64 9.63 -2.76
C ASP A 291 15.83 10.14 -1.33
N PRO A 292 16.28 9.29 -0.39
CA PRO A 292 16.53 9.75 0.97
C PRO A 292 17.71 10.73 1.06
N PRO A 293 17.69 11.70 1.98
CA PRO A 293 18.85 12.54 2.27
C PRO A 293 19.99 11.69 2.84
N ARG A 294 21.21 12.25 2.87
CA ARG A 294 22.34 11.65 3.61
C ARG A 294 22.37 12.20 5.04
N GLY A 295 22.85 11.39 5.98
CA GLY A 295 23.15 11.84 7.35
C GLY A 295 21.94 12.17 8.22
N LEU A 296 20.72 11.79 7.82
CA LEU A 296 19.54 12.00 8.66
C LEU A 296 19.55 11.02 9.83
N TYR A 297 19.67 11.54 11.05
CA TYR A 297 19.85 10.73 12.27
C TYR A 297 18.68 9.77 12.51
N PHE A 298 17.46 10.24 12.28
CA PHE A 298 16.24 9.43 12.35
C PHE A 298 15.55 9.41 10.98
N PRO A 299 15.73 8.34 10.17
CA PRO A 299 15.02 8.21 8.91
C PRO A 299 13.51 8.27 9.16
N VAL A 300 12.78 8.91 8.24
CA VAL A 300 11.33 9.15 8.39
C VAL A 300 10.54 7.98 7.85
N LEU A 301 10.77 7.62 6.59
CA LEU A 301 9.94 6.63 5.92
C LEU A 301 10.28 5.19 6.36
N PRO A 302 9.25 4.38 6.67
CA PRO A 302 9.41 2.95 6.83
C PRO A 302 9.74 2.29 5.48
N TYR A 303 10.53 1.23 5.55
CA TYR A 303 10.88 0.36 4.43
C TYR A 303 10.78 -1.10 4.88
N ARG A 304 10.08 -1.93 4.11
CA ARG A 304 10.01 -3.37 4.35
C ARG A 304 10.98 -4.05 3.39
N THR A 305 11.95 -4.78 3.91
CA THR A 305 12.90 -5.51 3.07
C THR A 305 12.23 -6.67 2.35
N ALA A 306 12.87 -7.24 1.33
CA ALA A 306 12.38 -8.44 0.65
C ALA A 306 12.14 -9.62 1.62
N GLY A 307 12.91 -9.68 2.70
CA GLY A 307 12.73 -10.65 3.80
C GLY A 307 11.61 -10.30 4.79
N GLY A 308 10.78 -9.28 4.53
CA GLY A 308 9.63 -8.88 5.34
C GLY A 308 9.97 -8.01 6.57
N LYS A 309 11.25 -7.71 6.81
CA LYS A 309 11.70 -6.93 7.97
C LYS A 309 11.38 -5.44 7.79
N LEU A 310 10.66 -4.87 8.74
CA LEU A 310 10.42 -3.43 8.79
C LEU A 310 11.65 -2.70 9.37
N VAL A 311 12.19 -1.75 8.62
CA VAL A 311 13.31 -0.89 9.03
C VAL A 311 13.05 0.56 8.62
N PHE A 312 13.76 1.49 9.27
CA PHE A 312 13.79 2.90 8.88
C PHE A 312 15.21 3.17 8.38
N THR A 313 15.36 3.38 7.06
CA THR A 313 16.67 3.44 6.39
C THR A 313 16.77 4.65 5.44
N LEU A 314 17.99 5.05 5.11
CA LEU A 314 18.31 6.03 4.05
C LEU A 314 18.91 5.38 2.80
N CYS A 315 18.96 4.05 2.78
CA CYS A 315 19.48 3.26 1.67
C CYS A 315 18.78 1.90 1.64
N ARG A 316 18.06 1.65 0.54
CA ARG A 316 17.45 0.35 0.23
C ARG A 316 18.50 -0.77 0.28
N THR A 317 19.58 -0.66 -0.50
CA THR A 317 20.60 -1.72 -0.60
C THR A 317 21.25 -2.05 0.75
N CYS A 318 21.56 -1.05 1.59
CA CYS A 318 22.07 -1.31 2.94
C CYS A 318 21.06 -2.07 3.82
N ALA A 319 19.76 -1.76 3.70
CA ALA A 319 18.72 -2.46 4.43
C ALA A 319 18.58 -3.92 3.96
N GLU A 320 18.58 -4.15 2.64
CA GLU A 320 18.49 -5.49 2.06
C GLU A 320 19.70 -6.36 2.42
N LEU A 321 20.92 -5.80 2.32
CA LEU A 321 22.16 -6.51 2.67
C LEU A 321 22.41 -6.57 4.18
N ASN A 322 21.56 -5.93 5.00
CA ASN A 322 21.78 -5.72 6.43
C ASN A 322 23.19 -5.15 6.73
N ASN A 323 23.66 -4.21 5.88
CA ASN A 323 24.99 -3.64 5.98
C ASN A 323 25.08 -2.64 7.15
N GLN A 324 25.91 -2.95 8.14
CA GLN A 324 26.14 -2.15 9.35
C GLN A 324 27.62 -1.76 9.54
N GLN A 325 28.49 -2.04 8.56
CA GLN A 325 29.94 -1.99 8.74
C GLN A 325 30.58 -0.62 8.47
N GLY A 326 29.81 0.40 8.09
CA GLY A 326 30.34 1.74 7.88
C GLY A 326 29.40 2.68 7.10
N PRO A 327 29.92 3.85 6.68
CA PRO A 327 29.17 4.79 5.85
C PRO A 327 28.72 4.16 4.54
N CYS A 328 27.49 4.48 4.13
CA CYS A 328 26.92 3.99 2.88
C CYS A 328 27.56 4.69 1.65
N MET A 329 28.14 3.90 0.75
CA MET A 329 28.77 4.36 -0.50
C MET A 329 27.90 4.15 -1.75
N HIS A 330 26.72 3.57 -1.59
CA HIS A 330 25.79 3.29 -2.69
C HIS A 330 25.35 4.57 -3.42
N SER A 331 25.05 4.43 -4.71
CA SER A 331 24.54 5.47 -5.60
C SER A 331 23.18 5.98 -5.14
N LYS A 332 22.69 7.05 -5.77
CA LYS A 332 21.37 7.59 -5.49
C LYS A 332 20.27 6.56 -5.83
N GLU A 333 20.38 5.91 -6.97
CA GLU A 333 19.46 4.92 -7.52
C GLU A 333 19.44 3.64 -6.68
N GLU A 334 20.60 3.22 -6.18
CA GLU A 334 20.71 2.07 -5.26
C GLU A 334 20.08 2.36 -3.89
N ARG A 335 20.12 3.62 -3.45
CA ARG A 335 19.57 4.06 -2.17
C ARG A 335 18.07 4.30 -2.19
N ALA A 336 17.51 4.60 -3.37
CA ALA A 336 16.12 4.99 -3.54
C ALA A 336 15.15 3.98 -2.91
N LEU A 337 14.13 4.49 -2.24
CA LEU A 337 13.08 3.69 -1.61
C LEU A 337 11.83 3.78 -2.47
N THR A 338 11.23 2.64 -2.77
CA THR A 338 9.91 2.54 -3.40
C THR A 338 8.96 1.88 -2.41
N GLY A 339 7.77 2.44 -2.23
CA GLY A 339 6.80 1.88 -1.28
C GLY A 339 5.50 2.66 -1.28
N VAL A 340 4.60 2.22 -0.40
CA VAL A 340 3.32 2.88 -0.11
C VAL A 340 3.41 3.52 1.28
N TRP A 341 3.04 4.80 1.36
CA TRP A 341 3.03 5.55 2.61
C TRP A 341 1.74 6.35 2.77
N VAL A 342 1.41 6.68 4.02
CA VAL A 342 0.40 7.70 4.31
C VAL A 342 0.96 9.08 3.95
N THR A 343 0.16 9.93 3.30
CA THR A 343 0.66 11.22 2.78
C THR A 343 1.14 12.17 3.89
N THR A 344 0.62 12.03 5.11
CA THR A 344 1.10 12.78 6.29
C THR A 344 2.57 12.48 6.61
N GLU A 345 2.96 11.20 6.63
CA GLU A 345 4.34 10.78 6.88
C GLU A 345 5.23 11.09 5.67
N PHE A 346 4.69 10.93 4.45
CA PHE A 346 5.37 11.29 3.22
C PHE A 346 5.70 12.78 3.16
N THR A 347 4.76 13.66 3.51
CA THR A 347 4.98 15.10 3.60
C THR A 347 6.08 15.43 4.60
N LYS A 348 6.06 14.79 5.78
CA LYS A 348 7.13 14.96 6.76
C LYS A 348 8.49 14.52 6.21
N ALA A 349 8.54 13.45 5.42
CA ALA A 349 9.79 13.01 4.78
C ALA A 349 10.32 14.07 3.80
N LEU A 350 9.46 14.69 2.99
CA LEU A 350 9.86 15.79 2.11
C LEU A 350 10.44 16.96 2.91
N ASP A 351 9.82 17.34 4.03
CA ASP A 351 10.33 18.40 4.91
C ASP A 351 11.68 18.04 5.55
N MET A 352 11.96 16.75 5.72
CA MET A 352 13.24 16.25 6.21
C MET A 352 14.29 16.04 5.11
N GLY A 353 14.02 16.50 3.87
CA GLY A 353 14.98 16.51 2.77
C GLY A 353 14.94 15.30 1.85
N TYR A 354 13.92 14.44 1.96
CA TYR A 354 13.68 13.41 0.94
C TYR A 354 13.24 14.09 -0.37
N LYS A 355 13.72 13.58 -1.50
CA LYS A 355 13.30 14.07 -2.82
C LYS A 355 12.40 13.03 -3.47
N MET A 356 11.20 13.42 -3.87
CA MET A 356 10.35 12.57 -4.67
C MET A 356 10.95 12.42 -6.07
N THR A 357 11.02 11.18 -6.56
CA THR A 357 11.56 10.85 -7.89
C THR A 357 10.44 10.48 -8.85
N GLN A 358 9.48 9.67 -8.39
CA GLN A 358 8.35 9.21 -9.20
C GLN A 358 7.15 8.93 -8.30
N ILE A 359 5.95 9.29 -8.76
CA ILE A 359 4.69 8.84 -8.18
C ILE A 359 4.08 7.87 -9.17
N THR A 360 3.55 6.74 -8.69
CA THR A 360 2.87 5.76 -9.55
C THR A 360 1.37 5.76 -9.32
N GLU A 361 0.92 6.00 -8.09
CA GLU A 361 -0.50 6.01 -7.76
C GLU A 361 -0.75 6.79 -6.46
N VAL A 362 -1.88 7.50 -6.39
CA VAL A 362 -2.35 8.20 -5.19
C VAL A 362 -3.81 7.85 -4.93
N TRP A 363 -4.11 7.51 -3.68
CA TRP A 363 -5.48 7.40 -3.18
C TRP A 363 -5.78 8.63 -2.35
N HIS A 364 -6.46 9.59 -2.96
CA HIS A 364 -6.75 10.88 -2.34
C HIS A 364 -8.17 10.91 -1.75
N PHE A 365 -8.28 11.13 -0.45
CA PHE A 365 -9.53 11.41 0.24
C PHE A 365 -9.74 12.92 0.31
N GLU A 366 -10.76 13.40 -0.42
CA GLU A 366 -11.16 14.81 -0.39
C GLU A 366 -11.73 15.20 0.99
N LYS A 367 -12.50 14.27 1.59
CA LYS A 367 -13.13 14.47 2.89
C LYS A 367 -12.25 13.90 4.00
N LYS A 368 -12.12 14.67 5.07
CA LYS A 368 -11.37 14.31 6.28
C LYS A 368 -12.05 14.86 7.52
N VAL A 369 -11.84 14.21 8.65
CA VAL A 369 -12.41 14.62 9.94
C VAL A 369 -11.35 14.57 11.03
N THR A 370 -11.36 15.55 11.92
CA THR A 370 -10.66 15.48 13.21
C THR A 370 -11.55 14.78 14.21
N ALA A 371 -11.07 13.71 14.82
CA ALA A 371 -11.82 12.86 15.73
C ALA A 371 -12.99 12.11 15.07
N PHE A 372 -13.14 10.84 15.46
CA PHE A 372 -14.37 10.07 15.26
C PHE A 372 -15.20 9.98 16.55
N LEU A 373 -14.88 10.81 17.55
CA LEU A 373 -15.54 10.80 18.86
C LEU A 373 -16.59 11.90 18.95
#